data_AF-A0A3G2IAT5-F1
#
_entry.id   AF-A0A3G2IAT5-F1
#
_cell.length_a   1.000
_cell.length_b   1.000
_cell.length_c   1.000
_cell.angle_alpha   90.00
_cell.angle_beta   90.00
_cell.angle_gamma   90.00
#
_symmetry.space_group_name_H-M   'P 1'
#
loop_
_entity.id
_entity.type
_entity.pdbx_description
1 polymer ?
#
loop_
_entity_poly.entity_id
_entity_poly.type
_entity_poly.pdbx_seq_one_letter_code
_entity_poly.pdbx_strand_id
1 'polypeptide(L)'
;MLQNLQGIEVLFIAGFGPISQNTESSSEFYVQALALPLKPMEGNCDYLQSDEGMLKGVKHFAVWPLSQAANSCFGDGMWPTEHPIPQGWIEYEVQDLNSATRILSEKGYRLLVANRLEPWGQKVTRLLSPEGLLTGLTITPWLRG
;
A
#
# COMPACT_ATOMS: atom_id res chain seq x y z
N MET A 1 -24.37 18.78 -16.16
CA MET A 1 -25.23 17.61 -15.94
C MET A 1 -24.37 16.37 -16.16
N LEU A 2 -24.01 15.66 -15.10
CA LEU A 2 -23.34 14.36 -15.23
C LEU A 2 -24.43 13.33 -15.55
N GLN A 3 -24.35 12.73 -16.74
CA GLN A 3 -25.17 11.58 -17.09
C GLN A 3 -24.80 10.45 -16.12
N ASN A 4 -25.69 10.17 -15.18
CA ASN A 4 -25.65 8.93 -14.42
C ASN A 4 -25.79 7.79 -15.42
N LEU A 5 -24.68 7.11 -15.73
CA LEU A 5 -24.70 5.78 -16.33
C LEU A 5 -25.30 4.83 -15.30
N GLN A 6 -26.63 4.78 -15.23
CA GLN A 6 -27.37 3.85 -14.38
C GLN A 6 -27.29 2.46 -15.02
N GLY A 7 -26.44 1.60 -14.47
CA GLY A 7 -26.31 0.22 -14.91
C GLY A 7 -25.33 -0.61 -14.08
N ILE A 8 -24.46 0.03 -13.30
CA ILE A 8 -23.53 -0.65 -12.39
C ILE A 8 -23.74 -0.10 -10.98
N GLU A 9 -24.22 -0.96 -10.07
CA GLU A 9 -24.29 -0.72 -8.64
C GLU A 9 -23.13 -1.44 -7.95
N VAL A 10 -22.07 -0.70 -7.63
CA VAL A 10 -20.93 -1.25 -6.88
C VAL A 10 -21.28 -1.27 -5.40
N LEU A 11 -21.37 -2.46 -4.80
CA LEU A 11 -21.71 -2.63 -3.39
C LEU A 11 -20.49 -2.43 -2.47
N PHE A 12 -19.35 -3.02 -2.84
CA PHE A 12 -18.10 -2.97 -2.09
C PHE A 12 -16.94 -3.50 -2.95
N ILE A 13 -15.70 -3.30 -2.50
CA ILE A 13 -14.52 -3.93 -3.09
C ILE A 13 -14.49 -5.39 -2.65
N ALA A 14 -14.73 -6.32 -3.58
CA ALA A 14 -14.76 -7.76 -3.28
C ALA A 14 -13.36 -8.35 -3.03
N GLY A 15 -12.31 -7.73 -3.56
CA GLY A 15 -10.94 -8.15 -3.34
C GLY A 15 -9.95 -7.12 -3.91
N PHE A 16 -8.76 -7.10 -3.31
CA PHE A 16 -7.61 -6.32 -3.80
C PHE A 16 -6.35 -7.14 -3.53
N GLY A 17 -5.47 -7.22 -4.53
CA GLY A 17 -4.16 -7.86 -4.39
C GLY A 17 -3.19 -7.33 -5.44
N PRO A 18 -1.89 -7.23 -5.11
CA PRO A 18 -0.86 -6.88 -6.08
C PRO A 18 -0.68 -8.02 -7.11
N ILE A 19 -0.34 -7.67 -8.34
CA ILE A 19 -0.02 -8.65 -9.38
C ILE A 19 1.50 -8.86 -9.39
N SER A 20 1.95 -9.97 -8.80
CA SER A 20 3.37 -10.30 -8.69
C SER A 20 4.00 -10.53 -10.07
N GLN A 21 5.15 -9.90 -10.31
CA GLN A 21 6.03 -10.23 -11.44
C GLN A 21 7.14 -11.21 -11.03
N ASN A 22 7.42 -11.31 -9.74
CA ASN A 22 8.43 -12.20 -9.17
C ASN A 22 7.96 -12.69 -7.79
N THR A 23 7.62 -13.97 -7.69
CA THR A 23 7.05 -14.59 -6.49
C THR A 23 7.97 -14.48 -5.27
N GLU A 24 9.28 -14.62 -5.45
CA GLU A 24 10.26 -14.57 -4.36
C GLU A 24 10.33 -13.15 -3.78
N SER A 25 10.50 -12.13 -4.63
CA SER A 25 10.51 -10.73 -4.19
C SER A 25 9.20 -10.30 -3.53
N SER A 26 8.06 -10.77 -4.05
CA SER A 26 6.74 -10.52 -3.43
C SER A 26 6.63 -11.20 -2.06
N SER A 27 7.08 -12.44 -1.92
CA SER A 27 7.06 -13.17 -0.64
C SER A 27 7.98 -12.51 0.39
N GLU A 28 9.20 -12.14 -0.01
CA GLU A 28 10.13 -11.39 0.84
C GLU A 28 9.52 -10.08 1.35
N PHE A 29 8.81 -9.36 0.48
CA PHE A 29 8.17 -8.11 0.86
C PHE A 29 6.92 -8.33 1.73
N TYR A 30 5.90 -9.00 1.19
CA TYR A 30 4.59 -9.08 1.84
C TYR A 30 4.57 -10.02 3.05
N VAL A 31 5.25 -11.16 2.98
CA VAL A 31 5.24 -12.16 4.06
C VAL A 31 6.35 -11.89 5.04
N GLN A 32 7.59 -11.70 4.59
CA GLN A 32 8.73 -11.62 5.51
C GLN A 32 8.97 -10.21 6.07
N ALA A 33 8.86 -9.17 5.24
CA ALA A 33 9.11 -7.80 5.68
C ALA A 33 7.88 -7.16 6.35
N LEU A 34 6.70 -7.33 5.76
CA LEU A 34 5.45 -6.78 6.29
C LEU A 34 4.71 -7.71 7.25
N ALA A 35 5.12 -8.98 7.35
CA ALA A 35 4.47 -9.98 8.21
C ALA A 35 2.96 -10.10 7.97
N LEU A 36 2.50 -9.93 6.71
CA LEU A 36 1.11 -10.12 6.38
C LEU A 36 0.73 -11.60 6.57
N PRO A 37 -0.49 -11.90 7.06
CA PRO A 37 -0.94 -13.26 7.33
C PRO A 37 -1.35 -13.98 6.03
N LEU A 38 -0.44 -14.07 5.07
CA LEU A 38 -0.65 -14.73 3.79
C LEU A 38 -0.10 -16.16 3.84
N LYS A 39 -0.84 -17.07 3.23
CA LYS A 39 -0.42 -18.46 3.02
C LYS A 39 -0.65 -18.88 1.58
N PRO A 40 0.10 -19.86 1.07
CA PRO A 40 -0.16 -20.42 -0.24
C PRO A 40 -1.56 -21.02 -0.32
N MET A 41 -2.21 -20.88 -1.47
CA MET A 41 -3.49 -21.53 -1.74
C MET A 41 -3.28 -23.03 -2.01
N GLU A 42 -4.22 -23.86 -1.56
CA GLU A 42 -4.19 -25.30 -1.88
C GLU A 42 -4.22 -25.49 -3.41
N GLY A 43 -3.24 -26.25 -3.93
CA GLY A 43 -3.07 -26.47 -5.37
C GLY A 43 -2.41 -25.31 -6.14
N ASN A 44 -2.09 -24.18 -5.52
CA ASN A 44 -1.33 -23.08 -6.13
C ASN A 44 -0.40 -22.41 -5.10
N CYS A 45 0.87 -22.80 -5.11
CA CYS A 45 1.85 -22.30 -4.15
C CYS A 45 2.25 -20.83 -4.35
N ASP A 46 2.08 -20.31 -5.57
CA ASP A 46 2.50 -18.95 -5.94
C ASP A 46 1.44 -17.91 -5.61
N TYR A 47 0.18 -18.33 -5.50
CA TYR A 47 -0.91 -17.46 -5.08
C TYR A 47 -1.00 -17.40 -3.56
N LEU A 48 -0.56 -16.28 -3.00
CA LEU A 48 -0.58 -16.00 -1.57
C LEU A 48 -1.89 -15.30 -1.19
N GLN A 49 -2.62 -15.85 -0.21
CA GLN A 49 -3.89 -15.30 0.27
C GLN A 49 -4.00 -15.33 1.79
N SER A 50 -4.76 -14.39 2.37
CA SER A 50 -5.19 -14.46 3.77
C SER A 50 -6.52 -15.18 3.89
N ASP A 51 -6.76 -15.85 5.00
CA ASP A 51 -8.11 -16.35 5.32
C ASP A 51 -9.11 -15.19 5.48
N GLU A 52 -10.38 -15.47 5.22
CA GLU A 52 -11.46 -14.49 5.32
C GLU A 52 -11.49 -13.83 6.71
N GLY A 53 -11.52 -12.50 6.73
CA GLY A 53 -11.57 -11.70 7.97
C GLY A 53 -10.25 -11.52 8.72
N MET A 54 -9.17 -12.24 8.35
CA MET A 54 -7.85 -12.08 9.00
C MET A 54 -7.20 -10.74 8.67
N LEU A 55 -7.38 -10.27 7.43
CA LEU A 55 -7.05 -8.91 7.04
C LEU A 55 -8.36 -8.14 6.81
N LYS A 56 -8.56 -7.06 7.58
CA LYS A 56 -9.76 -6.21 7.41
C LYS A 56 -9.70 -5.47 6.07
N GLY A 57 -10.87 -5.18 5.50
CA GLY A 57 -11.00 -4.51 4.21
C GLY A 57 -10.61 -3.02 4.21
N VAL A 58 -10.96 -2.34 3.13
CA VAL A 58 -10.59 -0.95 2.87
C VAL A 58 -11.37 0.01 3.78
N LYS A 59 -10.67 0.67 4.72
CA LYS A 59 -11.25 1.74 5.55
C LYS A 59 -11.36 3.08 4.83
N HIS A 60 -10.51 3.32 3.82
CA HIS A 60 -10.51 4.54 3.03
C HIS A 60 -10.21 4.22 1.57
N PHE A 61 -11.07 4.68 0.65
CA PHE A 61 -10.89 4.53 -0.79
C PHE A 61 -10.86 5.91 -1.44
N ALA A 62 -9.85 6.16 -2.27
CA ALA A 62 -9.71 7.40 -3.01
C ALA A 62 -8.94 7.19 -4.32
N VAL A 63 -9.28 8.00 -5.32
CA VAL A 63 -8.49 8.16 -6.55
C VAL A 63 -7.51 9.31 -6.30
N TRP A 64 -6.23 8.99 -6.10
CA TRP A 64 -5.21 9.98 -5.75
C TRP A 64 -4.47 10.47 -7.00
N PRO A 65 -4.55 11.76 -7.37
CA PRO A 65 -3.84 12.27 -8.55
C PRO A 65 -2.31 12.15 -8.41
N LEU A 66 -1.64 11.74 -9.50
CA LEU A 66 -0.19 11.51 -9.50
C LEU A 66 0.61 12.74 -9.02
N SER A 67 0.21 13.95 -9.41
CA SER A 67 0.89 15.16 -8.98
C SER A 67 0.78 15.43 -7.47
N GLN A 68 -0.34 15.04 -6.86
CA GLN A 68 -0.52 15.16 -5.41
C GLN A 68 0.27 14.07 -4.66
N ALA A 69 0.32 12.85 -5.22
CA ALA A 69 1.15 11.78 -4.69
C ALA A 69 2.65 12.13 -4.78
N ALA A 70 3.08 12.71 -5.89
CA ALA A 70 4.43 13.24 -6.07
C ALA A 70 4.74 14.32 -5.04
N ASN A 71 3.85 15.31 -4.90
CA ASN A 71 4.06 16.41 -3.95
C ASN A 71 4.13 15.89 -2.52
N SER A 72 3.29 14.91 -2.17
CA SER A 72 3.39 14.26 -0.87
C SER A 72 4.73 13.54 -0.73
N CYS A 73 5.15 12.69 -1.66
CA CYS A 73 6.38 11.92 -1.50
C CYS A 73 7.65 12.79 -1.51
N PHE A 74 7.74 13.75 -2.43
CA PHE A 74 8.97 14.44 -2.78
C PHE A 74 8.95 15.95 -2.53
N GLY A 75 7.81 16.53 -2.17
CA GLY A 75 7.65 17.98 -2.03
C GLY A 75 7.51 18.74 -3.36
N ASP A 76 7.40 18.02 -4.48
CA ASP A 76 7.25 18.56 -5.84
C ASP A 76 6.10 17.86 -6.57
N GLY A 77 5.33 18.60 -7.38
CA GLY A 77 4.20 18.06 -8.14
C GLY A 77 4.58 17.13 -9.30
N MET A 78 5.86 16.99 -9.64
CA MET A 78 6.37 16.10 -10.67
C MET A 78 6.88 14.79 -10.08
N TRP A 79 6.41 13.67 -10.61
CA TRP A 79 6.94 12.35 -10.24
C TRP A 79 8.34 12.17 -10.86
N PRO A 80 9.38 11.89 -10.06
CA PRO A 80 10.73 11.76 -10.59
C PRO A 80 10.88 10.58 -11.56
N THR A 81 11.59 10.80 -12.67
CA THR A 81 11.71 9.84 -13.78
C THR A 81 12.50 8.57 -13.43
N GLU A 82 13.32 8.61 -12.38
CA GLU A 82 14.08 7.47 -11.87
C GLU A 82 13.22 6.46 -11.11
N HIS A 83 11.96 6.81 -10.83
CA HIS A 83 10.99 5.93 -10.17
C HIS A 83 9.91 5.49 -11.16
N PRO A 84 9.51 4.20 -11.17
CA PRO A 84 8.37 3.78 -11.96
C PRO A 84 7.11 4.52 -11.45
N ILE A 85 6.21 4.85 -12.38
CA ILE A 85 4.96 5.54 -12.06
C ILE A 85 4.00 4.53 -11.44
N PRO A 86 3.55 4.73 -10.18
CA PRO A 86 2.65 3.80 -9.53
C PRO A 86 1.27 3.78 -10.20
N GLN A 87 0.72 2.59 -10.42
CA GLN A 87 -0.64 2.40 -10.96
C GLN A 87 -1.71 2.28 -9.87
N GLY A 88 -1.30 2.27 -8.61
CA GLY A 88 -2.18 2.20 -7.44
C GLY A 88 -1.42 2.53 -6.16
N TRP A 89 -2.16 2.72 -5.08
CA TRP A 89 -1.60 2.96 -3.75
C TRP A 89 -2.29 2.07 -2.71
N ILE A 90 -1.54 1.64 -1.70
CA ILE A 90 -2.05 0.87 -0.56
C ILE A 90 -1.36 1.35 0.71
N GLU A 91 -2.14 1.58 1.78
CA GLU A 91 -1.60 1.91 3.09
C GLU A 91 -1.95 0.80 4.10
N TYR A 92 -0.93 0.29 4.78
CA TYR A 92 -1.03 -0.68 5.85
C TYR A 92 -0.94 0.04 7.20
N GLU A 93 -2.02 -0.01 7.97
CA GLU A 93 -2.06 0.55 9.31
C GLU A 93 -1.27 -0.34 10.28
N VAL A 94 -0.20 0.18 10.90
CA VAL A 94 0.75 -0.61 11.73
C VAL A 94 0.77 -0.17 13.18
N GLN A 95 0.95 -1.11 14.12
CA GLN A 95 0.98 -0.78 15.54
C GLN A 95 2.04 0.28 15.90
N ASP A 96 3.28 0.12 15.40
CA ASP A 96 4.40 1.05 15.59
C ASP A 96 5.11 1.34 14.27
N LEU A 97 5.07 2.61 13.85
CA LEU A 97 5.70 3.05 12.62
C LEU A 97 7.23 3.10 12.74
N ASN A 98 7.78 3.44 13.90
CA ASN A 98 9.24 3.57 14.05
C ASN A 98 9.93 2.23 13.77
N SER A 99 9.42 1.15 14.38
CA SER A 99 9.91 -0.20 14.15
C SER A 99 9.75 -0.62 12.69
N ALA A 100 8.60 -0.32 12.07
CA ALA A 100 8.35 -0.66 10.67
C ALA A 100 9.33 0.06 9.71
N THR A 101 9.54 1.37 9.89
CA THR A 101 10.51 2.16 9.10
C THR A 101 11.92 1.61 9.26
N ARG A 102 12.33 1.27 10.49
CA ARG A 102 13.66 0.72 10.78
C ARG A 102 13.87 -0.61 10.08
N ILE A 103 12.93 -1.55 10.20
CA ILE A 103 13.00 -2.88 9.58
C ILE A 103 13.11 -2.76 8.06
N LEU A 104 12.29 -1.90 7.43
CA LEU A 104 12.36 -1.70 5.98
C LEU A 104 13.72 -1.13 5.54
N SER A 105 14.25 -0.18 6.31
CA SER A 105 15.56 0.43 6.03
C SER A 105 16.69 -0.60 6.18
N GLU A 106 16.69 -1.40 7.26
CA GLU A 106 17.67 -2.47 7.52
C GLU A 106 17.63 -3.59 6.47
N LYS A 107 16.44 -3.87 5.92
CA LYS A 107 16.26 -4.82 4.80
C LYS A 107 16.64 -4.23 3.43
N GLY A 108 17.05 -2.96 3.36
CA GLY A 108 17.53 -2.33 2.13
C GLY A 108 16.44 -1.79 1.21
N TYR A 109 15.19 -1.67 1.67
CA TYR A 109 14.13 -1.08 0.86
C TYR A 109 14.35 0.43 0.67
N ARG A 110 14.17 0.92 -0.56
CA ARG A 110 14.25 2.36 -0.87
C ARG A 110 12.99 3.08 -0.38
N LEU A 111 13.11 3.79 0.74
CA LEU A 111 12.04 4.63 1.26
C LEU A 111 11.96 5.94 0.47
N LEU A 112 10.76 6.29 0.00
CA LEU A 112 10.45 7.59 -0.58
C LEU A 112 10.16 8.62 0.53
N VAL A 113 9.52 8.16 1.60
CA VAL A 113 9.22 8.94 2.80
C VAL A 113 9.54 8.08 4.01
N ALA A 114 10.29 8.59 4.97
CA ALA A 114 10.66 7.86 6.17
C ALA A 114 10.04 8.53 7.41
N ASN A 115 9.08 7.85 8.04
CA ASN A 115 8.48 8.20 9.33
C ASN A 115 8.09 9.69 9.47
N ARG A 116 7.40 10.22 8.46
CA ARG A 116 7.00 11.63 8.41
C ARG A 116 5.61 11.81 9.03
N LEU A 117 5.41 12.91 9.75
CA LEU A 117 4.09 13.39 10.16
C LEU A 117 3.52 14.28 9.05
N GLU A 118 2.40 13.86 8.47
CA GLU A 118 1.68 14.61 7.46
C GLU A 118 0.86 15.76 8.07
N PRO A 119 0.58 16.83 7.31
CA PRO A 119 -0.22 17.97 7.80
C PRO A 119 -1.60 17.60 8.35
N TRP A 120 -2.19 16.49 7.87
CA TRP A 120 -3.48 15.98 8.33
C TRP A 120 -3.37 15.05 9.55
N GLY A 121 -2.19 14.93 10.17
CA GLY A 121 -1.99 14.21 11.44
C GLY A 121 -1.68 12.71 11.32
N GLN A 122 -1.64 12.16 10.11
CA GLN A 122 -1.19 10.80 9.85
C GLN A 122 0.35 10.74 9.93
N LYS A 123 0.91 9.68 10.53
CA LYS A 123 2.34 9.36 10.35
C LYS A 123 2.51 8.31 9.28
N VAL A 124 3.52 8.45 8.42
CA VAL A 124 3.71 7.56 7.28
C VAL A 124 5.16 7.28 6.94
N THR A 125 5.42 6.04 6.52
CA THR A 125 6.60 5.63 5.73
C THR A 125 6.10 5.15 4.37
N ARG A 126 6.65 5.68 3.28
CA ARG A 126 6.27 5.30 1.91
C ARG A 126 7.43 4.72 1.13
N LEU A 127 7.11 3.74 0.29
CA LEU A 127 8.01 3.09 -0.66
C LEU A 127 7.21 2.57 -1.86
N LEU A 128 7.91 2.04 -2.86
CA LEU A 128 7.28 1.24 -3.90
C LEU A 128 7.38 -0.24 -3.53
N SER A 129 6.28 -0.99 -3.66
CA SER A 129 6.33 -2.45 -3.56
C SER A 129 7.11 -3.05 -4.74
N PRO A 130 7.48 -4.35 -4.70
CA PRO A 130 8.09 -5.03 -5.84
C PRO A 130 7.28 -4.90 -7.15
N GLU A 131 5.96 -4.79 -7.05
CA GLU A 131 5.02 -4.64 -8.17
C GLU A 131 4.80 -3.17 -8.58
N GLY A 132 5.46 -2.23 -7.90
CA GLY A 132 5.37 -0.80 -8.21
C GLY A 132 4.16 -0.09 -7.61
N LEU A 133 3.47 -0.67 -6.62
CA LEU A 133 2.43 0.05 -5.89
C LEU A 133 3.04 1.08 -4.94
N LEU A 134 2.49 2.29 -4.89
CA LEU A 134 2.84 3.26 -3.85
C LEU A 134 2.33 2.74 -2.50
N THR A 135 3.23 2.15 -1.73
CA THR A 135 2.92 1.48 -0.48
C THR A 135 3.24 2.39 0.69
N GLY A 136 2.30 2.56 1.60
CA GLY A 136 2.49 3.25 2.86
C GLY A 136 2.36 2.31 4.06
N LEU A 137 3.16 2.54 5.09
CA LEU A 137 2.92 2.04 6.44
C LEU A 137 2.52 3.24 7.28
N THR A 138 1.40 3.15 7.99
CA THR A 138 0.77 4.32 8.59
C THR A 138 0.36 4.14 10.04
N ILE A 139 0.38 5.27 10.76
CA ILE A 139 -0.43 5.48 11.97
C ILE A 139 -1.44 6.57 11.62
N THR A 140 -2.70 6.19 11.53
CA THR A 140 -3.82 7.05 11.12
C THR A 140 -4.81 7.19 12.28
N PRO A 141 -4.71 8.25 13.11
CA PRO A 141 -5.45 8.34 14.37
C PRO A 141 -6.97 8.13 14.27
N TRP A 142 -7.62 8.71 13.26
CA TRP A 142 -9.08 8.59 13.07
C TRP A 142 -9.53 7.21 12.57
N LEU A 143 -8.62 6.34 12.11
CA LEU A 143 -8.94 4.97 11.74
C LEU A 143 -8.77 3.98 12.91
N ARG A 144 -8.29 4.44 14.07
CA ARG A 144 -8.05 3.61 15.26
C ARG A 144 -9.15 3.67 16.33
N GLY A 145 -10.19 4.48 16.09
CA GLY A 145 -11.42 4.51 16.89
C GLY A 145 -12.38 3.39 16.51
#